data_AF-A0A2V1JTJ5-F1
#
_entry.id   AF-A0A2V1JTJ5-F1
#
_cell.length_a   1.000
_cell.length_b   1.000
_cell.length_c   1.000
_cell.angle_alpha   90.00
_cell.angle_beta   90.00
_cell.angle_gamma   90.00
#
_symmetry.space_group_name_H-M   'P 1'
#
loop_
_entity.id
_entity.type
_entity.pdbx_description
1 polymer ?
#
loop_
_entity_poly.entity_id
_entity_poly.type
_entity_poly.pdbx_seq_one_letter_code
_entity_poly.pdbx_strand_id
1 'polypeptide(L)'
;MVLKLTRDECYTDLNHFYANVASRMGFRNIDGLRFDCRDILVTTFVKNVISEYYFTELGATLKDMAFIWACFGPKTDITPYDIDELYRVDVGRKFIIQEEY
;
A
#
# COMPACT_ATOMS: atom_id res chain seq x y z
N MET A 1 3.80 -10.50 7.90
CA MET A 1 4.57 -11.12 6.80
C MET A 1 5.25 -9.97 6.10
N VAL A 2 6.56 -10.06 5.94
CA VAL A 2 7.33 -8.94 5.39
C VAL A 2 7.54 -9.13 3.90
N LEU A 3 7.15 -8.12 3.13
CA LEU A 3 7.39 -8.03 1.70
C LEU A 3 8.37 -6.89 1.41
N LYS A 4 9.19 -7.10 0.40
CA LYS A 4 9.99 -6.05 -0.24
C LYS A 4 9.42 -5.82 -1.62
N LEU A 5 8.87 -4.64 -1.83
CA LEU A 5 8.39 -4.19 -3.12
C LEU A 5 9.48 -3.40 -3.84
N THR A 6 9.30 -3.22 -5.13
CA THR A 6 10.02 -2.24 -5.93
C THR A 6 9.34 -0.87 -5.82
N ARG A 7 10.04 0.17 -6.26
CA ARG A 7 9.42 1.50 -6.39
C ARG A 7 8.22 1.46 -7.33
N ASP A 8 8.33 0.77 -8.46
CA ASP A 8 7.29 0.70 -9.48
C ASP A 8 6.03 0.00 -8.98
N GLU A 9 6.16 -1.05 -8.17
CA GLU A 9 5.03 -1.70 -7.49
C GLU A 9 4.31 -0.76 -6.49
N CYS A 10 5.00 0.28 -6.00
CA CYS A 10 4.44 1.30 -5.11
C CYS A 10 3.90 2.53 -5.85
N TYR A 11 4.31 2.79 -7.10
CA TYR A 11 3.91 3.98 -7.87
C TYR A 11 2.55 3.74 -8.52
N THR A 12 1.50 3.78 -7.70
CA THR A 12 0.13 3.46 -8.10
C THR A 12 -0.87 3.99 -7.07
N ASP A 13 -2.18 3.89 -7.34
CA ASP A 13 -3.21 4.22 -6.35
C ASP A 13 -3.33 3.15 -5.24
N LEU A 14 -4.04 3.46 -4.16
CA LEU A 14 -4.14 2.57 -3.01
C LEU A 14 -4.76 1.21 -3.32
N ASN A 15 -5.76 1.12 -4.20
CA ASN A 15 -6.41 -0.15 -4.52
C ASN A 15 -5.43 -1.06 -5.27
N HIS A 16 -4.75 -0.51 -6.28
CA HIS A 16 -3.72 -1.24 -7.02
C HIS A 16 -2.51 -1.57 -6.15
N PHE A 17 -2.13 -0.70 -5.22
CA PHE A 17 -1.08 -1.00 -4.25
C PHE A 17 -1.43 -2.23 -3.40
N TYR A 18 -2.66 -2.31 -2.86
CA TYR A 18 -3.09 -3.47 -2.09
C TYR A 18 -3.21 -4.74 -2.93
N ALA A 19 -3.66 -4.62 -4.18
CA ALA A 19 -3.64 -5.70 -5.15
C ALA A 19 -2.21 -6.22 -5.41
N ASN A 20 -1.23 -5.33 -5.60
CA ASN A 20 0.18 -5.68 -5.78
C ASN A 20 0.72 -6.40 -4.54
N VAL A 21 0.41 -5.90 -3.34
CA VAL A 21 0.74 -6.58 -2.09
C VAL A 21 0.17 -8.00 -2.08
N ALA A 22 -1.13 -8.18 -2.31
CA ALA A 22 -1.78 -9.49 -2.34
C ALA A 22 -1.17 -10.44 -3.40
N SER A 23 -0.87 -9.93 -4.59
CA SER A 23 -0.15 -10.67 -5.64
C SER A 23 1.20 -11.20 -5.14
N ARG A 24 1.96 -10.35 -4.44
CA ARG A 24 3.25 -10.71 -3.84
C ARG A 24 3.13 -11.68 -2.67
N MET A 25 1.96 -11.76 -2.03
CA MET A 25 1.61 -12.82 -1.08
C MET A 25 1.27 -14.16 -1.77
N GLY A 26 1.13 -14.18 -3.10
CA GLY A 26 0.83 -15.38 -3.90
C GLY A 26 -0.63 -15.54 -4.31
N PHE A 27 -1.49 -14.55 -4.07
CA PHE A 27 -2.89 -14.61 -4.49
C PHE A 27 -3.00 -14.37 -6.00
N ARG A 28 -3.71 -15.28 -6.69
CA ARG A 28 -3.85 -15.23 -8.16
C ARG A 28 -5.13 -14.58 -8.65
N ASN A 29 -6.22 -14.70 -7.88
CA ASN A 29 -7.48 -14.06 -8.18
C ASN A 29 -7.64 -12.84 -7.27
N ILE A 30 -7.16 -11.70 -7.74
CA ILE A 30 -7.17 -10.44 -6.99
C ILE A 30 -8.50 -9.71 -7.18
N ASP A 31 -9.19 -10.00 -8.28
CA ASP A 31 -10.49 -9.43 -8.60
C ASP A 31 -11.50 -9.80 -7.52
N GLY A 32 -12.10 -8.77 -6.90
CA GLY A 32 -13.09 -8.94 -5.84
C GLY A 32 -12.51 -9.09 -4.43
N LEU A 33 -11.18 -9.10 -4.24
CA LEU A 33 -10.60 -9.04 -2.90
C LEU A 33 -10.91 -7.67 -2.25
N ARG A 34 -11.23 -7.69 -0.95
CA ARG A 34 -11.26 -6.49 -0.12
C ARG A 34 -10.07 -6.50 0.83
N PHE A 35 -9.54 -5.31 1.11
CA PHE A 35 -8.32 -5.15 1.88
C PHE A 35 -8.57 -4.37 3.17
N ASP A 36 -7.95 -4.79 4.26
CA ASP A 36 -7.90 -4.04 5.52
C ASP A 36 -6.60 -3.22 5.58
N CYS A 37 -6.70 -1.93 5.27
CA CYS A 37 -5.56 -1.02 5.38
C CYS A 37 -4.98 -0.91 6.81
N ARG A 38 -5.74 -1.32 7.84
CA ARG A 38 -5.30 -1.26 9.24
C ARG A 38 -4.37 -2.40 9.62
N ASP A 39 -4.33 -3.46 8.80
CA ASP A 39 -3.52 -4.66 9.03
C ASP A 39 -2.31 -4.72 8.07
N ILE A 40 -1.84 -3.55 7.66
CA ILE A 40 -0.64 -3.38 6.83
C ILE A 40 0.13 -2.14 7.32
N LEU A 41 1.44 -2.31 7.47
CA LEU A 41 2.39 -1.25 7.85
C LEU A 41 3.36 -1.03 6.70
N VAL A 42 3.66 0.23 6.38
CA VAL A 42 4.57 0.60 5.29
C VAL A 42 5.59 1.62 5.77
N THR A 43 6.69 1.76 5.03
CA THR A 43 7.64 2.84 5.28
C THR A 43 7.08 4.17 4.79
N THR A 44 7.66 5.28 5.27
CA THR A 44 7.38 6.61 4.72
C THR A 44 7.74 6.71 3.23
N PHE A 45 8.71 5.93 2.74
CA PHE A 45 9.07 5.93 1.31
C PHE A 45 7.96 5.34 0.43
N VAL A 46 7.30 4.26 0.86
CA VAL A 46 6.11 3.73 0.17
C VAL A 46 5.03 4.80 0.11
N LYS A 47 4.73 5.47 1.24
CA LYS A 47 3.76 6.59 1.27
C LYS A 47 4.13 7.69 0.28
N ASN A 48 5.40 8.08 0.25
CA ASN A 48 5.86 9.16 -0.62
C ASN A 48 5.70 8.81 -2.10
N VAL A 49 6.02 7.58 -2.50
CA VAL A 49 5.88 7.13 -3.90
C VAL A 49 4.40 7.03 -4.32
N ILE A 50 3.53 6.52 -3.44
CA ILE A 50 2.07 6.53 -3.70
C ILE A 50 1.58 7.98 -3.80
N SER A 51 1.99 8.86 -2.88
CA SER A 51 1.61 10.27 -2.91
C SER A 51 2.07 10.97 -4.19
N GLU A 52 3.30 10.66 -4.64
CA GLU A 52 3.84 11.13 -5.91
C GLU A 52 2.92 10.76 -7.06
N TYR A 53 2.51 9.48 -7.18
CA TYR A 53 1.56 9.02 -8.20
C TYR A 53 0.24 9.82 -8.17
N TYR A 54 -0.35 10.02 -6.98
CA TYR A 54 -1.59 10.81 -6.86
C TYR A 54 -1.41 12.26 -7.34
N PHE A 55 -0.26 12.87 -7.06
CA PHE A 55 0.03 14.24 -7.47
C PHE A 55 0.28 14.36 -8.98
N THR A 56 1.06 13.44 -9.54
CA THR A 56 1.52 13.51 -10.94
C THR A 56 0.49 12.99 -11.93
N GLU A 57 -0.13 11.83 -11.64
CA GLU A 57 -1.01 11.14 -12.59
C GLU A 57 -2.48 11.54 -12.40
N LEU A 58 -2.88 11.82 -11.16
CA LEU A 58 -4.28 12.12 -10.82
C LEU A 58 -4.54 13.59 -10.51
N GLY A 59 -3.49 14.43 -10.48
CA GLY A 59 -3.61 15.86 -10.19
C GLY A 59 -4.17 16.16 -8.80
N ALA A 60 -4.01 15.23 -7.84
CA ALA A 60 -4.52 15.40 -6.49
C ALA A 60 -3.83 16.57 -5.79
N THR A 61 -4.55 17.25 -4.90
CA THR A 61 -3.93 18.26 -4.03
C THR A 61 -3.35 17.61 -2.78
N LEU A 62 -2.51 18.34 -2.04
CA LEU A 62 -2.03 17.90 -0.73
C LEU A 62 -3.19 17.59 0.24
N LYS A 63 -4.29 18.36 0.16
CA LYS A 63 -5.48 18.16 0.99
C LYS A 63 -6.19 16.85 0.62
N ASP A 64 -6.32 16.57 -0.66
CA ASP A 64 -6.91 15.31 -1.14
C ASP A 64 -6.06 14.13 -0.69
N MET A 65 -4.73 14.22 -0.84
CA MET A 65 -3.83 13.16 -0.40
C MET A 65 -3.87 12.93 1.12
N ALA A 66 -3.95 14.01 1.92
CA ALA A 66 -4.12 13.90 3.35
C ALA A 66 -5.43 13.19 3.73
N PHE A 67 -6.53 13.53 3.05
CA PHE A 67 -7.83 12.88 3.26
C PHE A 67 -7.82 11.41 2.83
N ILE A 68 -7.34 11.12 1.61
CA ILE A 68 -7.22 9.76 1.06
C ILE A 68 -6.38 8.89 1.99
N TRP A 69 -5.21 9.37 2.42
CA TRP A 69 -4.34 8.60 3.30
C TRP A 69 -4.95 8.39 4.68
N ALA A 70 -5.62 9.40 5.25
CA ALA A 70 -6.25 9.27 6.56
C ALA A 70 -7.41 8.25 6.57
N CYS A 71 -8.17 8.17 5.47
CA CYS A 71 -9.33 7.28 5.36
C CYS A 71 -8.96 5.87 4.89
N PHE A 72 -8.01 5.77 3.96
CA PHE A 72 -7.78 4.54 3.19
C PHE A 72 -6.32 4.11 3.15
N GLY A 73 -5.39 4.94 3.61
CA GLY A 73 -3.96 4.63 3.58
C GLY A 73 -3.54 3.63 4.67
N PRO A 74 -2.45 2.88 4.44
CA PRO A 74 -1.84 2.06 5.48
C PRO A 74 -1.15 2.93 6.55
N LYS A 75 -0.85 2.35 7.70
CA LYS A 75 -0.04 3.03 8.72
C LYS A 75 1.43 3.12 8.28
N THR A 76 2.06 4.25 8.57
CA THR A 76 3.48 4.49 8.27
C THR A 76 4.36 4.34 9.51
N ASP A 77 4.41 3.12 10.07
CA ASP A 77 5.02 2.86 11.39
C ASP A 77 6.35 2.07 11.31
N ILE A 78 6.85 1.77 10.10
CA ILE A 78 8.12 1.05 9.94
C ILE A 78 9.21 1.97 9.38
N THR A 79 10.36 1.98 10.05
CA THR A 79 11.56 2.71 9.62
C THR A 79 12.49 1.73 8.88
N PRO A 80 12.94 2.05 7.66
CA PRO A 80 13.91 1.21 6.95
C PRO A 80 15.28 1.27 7.64
N TYR A 81 15.96 0.13 7.76
CA TYR A 81 17.31 0.05 8.32
C TYR A 81 18.41 0.28 7.27
N ASP A 82 18.12 0.01 6.00
CA ASP A 82 19.03 0.19 4.86
C ASP A 82 18.26 0.53 3.57
N ILE A 83 19.01 0.69 2.47
CA ILE A 83 18.47 1.03 1.15
C ILE A 83 17.59 -0.09 0.55
N ASP A 84 17.82 -1.34 0.94
CA ASP A 84 17.06 -2.50 0.45
C ASP A 84 15.75 -2.69 1.21
N GLU A 85 15.51 -1.89 2.25
CA GLU A 85 14.26 -1.85 3.01
C GLU A 85 13.41 -0.60 2.73
N LEU A 86 13.82 0.27 1.81
CA LEU A 86 13.07 1.49 1.52
C LEU A 86 11.59 1.21 1.21
N TYR A 87 11.28 0.17 0.43
CA TYR A 87 9.91 -0.18 0.06
C TYR A 87 9.41 -1.43 0.81
N ARG A 88 9.72 -1.50 2.10
CA ARG A 88 9.24 -2.57 2.98
C ARG A 88 7.77 -2.41 3.30
N VAL A 89 7.07 -3.54 3.35
CA VAL A 89 5.67 -3.67 3.76
C VAL A 89 5.56 -4.83 4.76
N ASP A 90 4.96 -4.60 5.93
CA ASP A 90 4.60 -5.69 6.86
C ASP A 90 3.09 -5.88 6.87
N VAL A 91 2.67 -7.08 6.48
CA VAL A 91 1.27 -7.45 6.26
C VAL A 91 0.81 -8.39 7.38
N GLY A 92 -0.23 -8.00 8.11
CA GLY A 92 -0.87 -8.84 9.11
C GLY A 92 -1.73 -9.96 8.51
N ARG A 93 -2.32 -10.77 9.37
CA ARG A 93 -3.06 -11.99 8.98
C ARG A 93 -4.47 -11.72 8.42
N LYS A 94 -5.02 -10.54 8.69
CA LYS A 94 -6.37 -10.06 8.33
C LYS A 94 -6.36 -9.02 7.22
N PHE A 95 -5.21 -8.77 6.59
CA PHE A 95 -5.07 -7.83 5.48
C PHE A 95 -6.06 -8.11 4.33
N ILE A 96 -6.30 -9.39 3.99
CA ILE A 96 -7.34 -9.75 3.04
C ILE A 96 -8.62 -10.07 3.80
N ILE A 97 -9.65 -9.27 3.59
CA ILE A 97 -11.00 -9.50 4.09
C ILE A 97 -11.81 -10.08 2.94
N GLN A 98 -12.10 -11.37 2.97
CA GLN A 98 -13.16 -11.91 2.12
C GLN A 98 -14.49 -11.59 2.79
N GLU A 99 -15.27 -10.70 2.19
CA GLU A 99 -16.73 -10.66 2.42
C GLU A 99 -17.40 -11.19 1.16
N GLU A 100 -17.59 -12.51 1.10
CA GLU A 100 -18.69 -13.08 0.30
C GLU A 100 -19.94 -13.03 1.18
N TYR A 101 -20.97 -12.29 0.74
CA TYR A 101 -22.35 -12.51 1.15
C TYR A 101 -23.10 -13.10 -0.03
#